data_AF-A0A6G1R5V4-F1
#
_entry.id   AF-A0A6G1R5V4-F1
#
_cell.length_a   1.000
_cell.length_b   1.000
_cell.length_c   1.000
_cell.angle_alpha   90.00
_cell.angle_beta   90.00
_cell.angle_gamma   90.00
#
_symmetry.space_group_name_H-M   'P 1'
#
loop_
_entity.id
_entity.type
_entity.pdbx_description
1 polymer ?
#
loop_
_entity_poly.entity_id
_entity_poly.type
_entity_poly.pdbx_seq_one_letter_code
_entity_poly.pdbx_strand_id
1 'polypeptide(L)'
;VQDNRCMDRRFLPTRAKQLVALASFPGAGNTWARHLIELATGFYTGSYYFDGSLYNKGFKGERDHWRSGRTICIKTHESGQKEIESFDSAILLIRNPYKA
;
A
#
# COMPACT_ATOMS: atom_id res chain seq x y z
N VAL A 1 -23.49 -2.11 -12.39
CA VAL A 1 -23.83 -1.22 -11.26
C VAL A 1 -22.66 -1.26 -10.30
N GLN A 2 -22.04 -0.13 -9.99
CA GLN A 2 -20.92 -0.07 -9.04
C GLN A 2 -21.49 -0.06 -7.62
N ASP A 3 -21.04 -0.99 -6.77
CA ASP A 3 -21.48 -1.08 -5.38
C ASP A 3 -20.80 0.02 -4.56
N ASN A 4 -21.61 0.94 -4.02
CA ASN A 4 -21.10 2.11 -3.31
C ASN A 4 -20.64 1.81 -1.86
N ARG A 5 -20.91 0.62 -1.32
CA ARG A 5 -20.61 0.30 0.09
C ARG A 5 -19.11 0.31 0.42
N CYS A 6 -18.24 0.06 -0.56
CA CYS A 6 -16.78 -0.02 -0.38
C CYS A 6 -16.04 1.21 -0.96
N MET A 7 -16.76 2.25 -1.37
CA MET A 7 -16.13 3.40 -2.04
C MET A 7 -15.52 4.40 -1.06
N ASP A 8 -16.04 4.44 0.17
CA ASP A 8 -15.56 5.32 1.23
C ASP A 8 -14.26 4.78 1.84
N ARG A 9 -13.17 5.46 1.49
CA ARG A 9 -11.84 5.23 2.05
C ARG A 9 -11.34 6.47 2.73
N ARG A 10 -10.66 6.27 3.86
CA ARG A 10 -10.10 7.35 4.67
C ARG A 10 -8.69 7.00 5.14
N PHE A 11 -7.98 8.02 5.61
CA PHE A 11 -6.75 7.77 6.36
C PHE A 11 -7.10 7.15 7.72
N LEU A 12 -6.13 6.49 8.33
CA LEU A 12 -6.27 6.00 9.69
C LEU A 12 -6.62 7.18 10.63
N PRO A 13 -7.58 7.00 11.55
CA PRO A 13 -8.04 8.06 12.44
C PRO A 13 -6.95 8.48 13.45
N THR A 14 -6.03 7.56 13.75
CA THR A 14 -4.85 7.78 14.57
C THR A 14 -3.62 7.25 13.84
N ARG A 15 -2.44 7.79 14.14
CA ARG A 15 -1.20 7.30 13.52
C ARG A 15 -0.97 5.85 13.95
N ALA A 16 -0.71 4.98 12.97
CA ALA A 16 -0.31 3.60 13.20
C ALA A 16 0.97 3.57 14.04
N LYS A 17 0.99 2.66 15.02
CA LYS A 17 2.16 2.40 15.87
C LYS A 17 3.21 1.52 15.19
N GLN A 18 2.80 0.77 14.17
CA GLN A 18 3.65 -0.13 13.41
C GLN A 18 3.63 0.25 11.94
N LEU A 19 4.79 0.16 11.31
CA LEU A 19 4.97 0.37 9.88
C LEU A 19 4.99 -0.97 9.16
N VAL A 20 3.91 -1.27 8.45
CA VAL A 20 3.73 -2.54 7.73
C VAL A 20 4.08 -2.35 6.25
N ALA A 21 5.04 -3.12 5.74
CA ALA A 21 5.33 -3.15 4.31
C ALA A 21 4.31 -4.03 3.55
N LEU A 22 3.91 -3.60 2.36
CA LEU A 22 3.36 -4.44 1.32
C LEU A 22 4.46 -4.65 0.27
N ALA A 23 5.36 -5.58 0.57
CA ALA A 23 6.57 -5.84 -0.19
C ALA A 23 6.29 -6.82 -1.34
N SER A 24 6.82 -6.51 -2.52
CA SER A 24 6.77 -7.44 -3.65
C SER A 24 7.85 -7.12 -4.68
N PHE A 25 8.17 -8.10 -5.54
CA PHE A 25 8.86 -7.79 -6.79
C PHE A 25 7.93 -6.94 -7.71
N PRO A 26 8.46 -6.09 -8.61
CA PRO A 26 7.66 -5.45 -9.66
C PRO A 26 6.87 -6.47 -10.48
N GLY A 27 5.65 -6.13 -10.90
CA GLY A 27 4.78 -7.06 -11.66
C GLY A 27 4.03 -8.10 -10.81
N ALA A 28 4.29 -8.22 -9.51
CA ALA A 28 3.61 -9.21 -8.66
C ALA A 28 2.12 -8.92 -8.37
N GLY A 29 1.58 -7.78 -8.83
CA GLY A 29 0.16 -7.42 -8.63
C GLY A 29 -0.10 -6.51 -7.42
N ASN A 30 0.91 -5.75 -6.98
CA ASN A 30 0.84 -4.93 -5.77
C ASN A 30 -0.28 -3.86 -5.85
N THR A 31 -0.48 -3.19 -6.98
CA THR A 31 -1.58 -2.22 -7.18
C THR A 31 -2.97 -2.85 -6.99
N TRP A 32 -3.14 -4.09 -7.45
CA TRP A 32 -4.40 -4.82 -7.26
C TRP A 32 -4.60 -5.22 -5.80
N ALA A 33 -3.56 -5.73 -5.14
CA ALA A 33 -3.61 -6.05 -3.71
C ALA A 33 -3.94 -4.81 -2.85
N ARG A 34 -3.31 -3.67 -3.14
CA ARG A 34 -3.65 -2.40 -2.49
C ARG A 34 -5.12 -2.05 -2.66
N HIS A 35 -5.64 -2.14 -3.89
CA HIS A 35 -7.05 -1.85 -4.15
C HIS A 35 -7.98 -2.72 -3.29
N LEU A 36 -7.71 -4.03 -3.20
CA LEU A 36 -8.48 -4.95 -2.37
C LEU A 36 -8.39 -4.61 -0.87
N ILE A 37 -7.19 -4.28 -0.38
CA ILE A 37 -6.99 -3.87 1.02
C ILE A 37 -7.81 -2.61 1.33
N GLU A 38 -7.76 -1.60 0.47
CA GLU A 38 -8.50 -0.36 0.69
C GLU A 38 -10.01 -0.57 0.67
N LEU A 39 -10.53 -1.41 -0.24
CA LEU A 39 -11.95 -1.74 -0.30
C LEU A 39 -12.41 -2.58 0.91
N ALA A 40 -11.59 -3.54 1.34
CA ALA A 40 -11.93 -4.44 2.44
C ALA A 40 -11.86 -3.76 3.81
N THR A 41 -10.97 -2.79 3.97
CA THR A 41 -10.70 -2.14 5.27
C THR A 41 -11.27 -0.73 5.39
N GLY A 42 -11.57 -0.08 4.27
CA GLY A 42 -11.94 1.34 4.23
C GLY A 42 -10.77 2.30 4.53
N PHE A 43 -9.54 1.80 4.58
CA PHE A 43 -8.35 2.61 4.87
C PHE A 43 -7.39 2.67 3.68
N TYR A 44 -6.85 3.87 3.42
CA TYR A 44 -5.87 4.06 2.35
C TYR A 44 -4.58 3.28 2.61
N THR A 45 -3.98 2.81 1.51
CA THR A 45 -2.62 2.28 1.47
C THR A 45 -1.65 3.38 1.02
N GLY A 46 -0.46 3.40 1.61
CA GLY A 46 0.62 4.29 1.22
C GLY A 46 1.56 3.62 0.21
N SER A 47 2.50 4.39 -0.29
CA SER A 47 3.63 3.86 -1.04
C SER A 47 4.93 4.52 -0.61
N TYR A 48 6.03 3.77 -0.68
CA TYR A 48 7.38 4.27 -0.49
C TYR A 48 7.74 5.35 -1.53
N TYR A 49 7.15 5.25 -2.73
CA TYR A 49 7.31 6.19 -3.82
C TYR A 49 6.04 7.02 -4.01
N PHE A 50 6.13 8.05 -4.85
CA PHE A 50 4.98 8.84 -5.26
C PHE A 50 4.69 8.65 -6.76
N ASP A 51 3.50 8.17 -7.08
CA ASP A 51 2.95 8.13 -8.45
C ASP A 51 1.67 8.99 -8.54
N GLY A 52 1.78 10.13 -9.23
CA GLY A 52 0.66 11.06 -9.44
C GLY A 52 -0.50 10.46 -10.25
N SER A 53 -0.25 9.49 -11.13
CA SER A 53 -1.30 8.80 -11.90
C SER A 53 -2.14 7.91 -10.98
N LEU A 54 -1.51 7.17 -10.07
CA LEU A 54 -2.22 6.37 -9.07
C LEU A 54 -3.00 7.26 -8.09
N TYR A 55 -2.42 8.38 -7.66
CA TYR A 55 -3.13 9.35 -6.82
C TYR A 55 -4.42 9.88 -7.48
N ASN A 56 -4.34 10.20 -8.77
CA ASN A 56 -5.48 10.67 -9.55
C ASN A 56 -6.54 9.58 -9.73
N LYS A 57 -6.12 8.30 -9.76
CA LYS A 57 -7.02 7.12 -9.80
C LYS A 57 -7.60 6.72 -8.43
N GLY A 58 -7.29 7.48 -7.37
CA GLY A 58 -7.92 7.31 -6.06
C GLY A 58 -7.03 6.72 -4.97
N PHE A 59 -5.78 6.35 -5.25
CA PHE A 59 -4.82 5.93 -4.22
C PHE A 59 -4.32 7.17 -3.46
N LYS A 60 -5.15 7.72 -2.57
CA LYS A 60 -4.85 9.01 -1.93
C LYS A 60 -3.64 8.98 -1.00
N GLY A 61 -3.27 7.80 -0.51
CA GLY A 61 -2.05 7.59 0.28
C GLY A 61 -0.73 7.75 -0.50
N GLU A 62 -0.75 7.86 -1.83
CA GLU A 62 0.45 8.11 -2.65
C GLU A 62 1.18 9.42 -2.28
N ARG A 63 0.43 10.47 -1.92
CA ARG A 63 1.01 11.78 -1.60
C ARG A 63 1.46 11.91 -0.14
N ASP A 64 1.11 10.95 0.71
CA ASP A 64 1.51 10.98 2.12
C ASP A 64 2.92 10.41 2.26
N HIS A 65 3.72 11.03 3.14
CA HIS A 65 5.03 10.47 3.46
C HIS A 65 4.85 9.05 4.01
N TRP A 66 5.61 8.08 3.49
CA TRP A 66 5.43 6.66 3.80
C TRP A 66 5.56 6.33 5.29
N ARG A 67 6.34 7.13 6.05
CA ARG A 67 6.45 7.05 7.52
C ARG A 67 5.42 7.87 8.31
N SER A 68 4.40 8.44 7.67
CA SER A 68 3.41 9.30 8.34
C SER A 68 2.54 8.55 9.35
N GLY A 69 2.43 7.22 9.22
CA GLY A 69 1.54 6.38 10.01
C GLY A 69 0.06 6.59 9.68
N ARG A 70 -0.29 7.29 8.61
CA ARG A 70 -1.70 7.61 8.27
C ARG A 70 -2.37 6.57 7.38
N THR A 71 -1.62 5.58 6.90
CA THR A 71 -2.08 4.52 5.98
C THR A 71 -1.88 3.15 6.61
N ILE A 72 -2.69 2.16 6.18
CA ILE A 72 -2.71 0.83 6.80
C ILE A 72 -1.48 -0.04 6.48
N CYS A 73 -0.89 0.13 5.29
CA CYS A 73 0.37 -0.49 4.91
C CYS A 73 1.03 0.31 3.78
N ILE A 74 2.31 0.06 3.53
CA ILE A 74 3.15 0.82 2.59
C ILE A 74 3.68 -0.10 1.49
N LYS A 75 3.27 0.14 0.24
CA LYS A 75 3.83 -0.57 -0.91
C LYS A 75 5.31 -0.22 -1.10
N THR A 76 6.15 -1.25 -1.26
CA THR A 76 7.57 -1.10 -1.58
C THR A 76 8.08 -2.23 -2.50
N HIS A 77 9.12 -1.93 -3.27
CA HIS A 77 9.93 -2.92 -3.99
C HIS A 77 11.33 -3.05 -3.40
N GLU A 78 11.65 -2.23 -2.40
CA GLU A 78 12.96 -2.22 -1.77
C GLU A 78 13.19 -3.49 -0.96
N SER A 79 14.36 -4.08 -1.14
CA SER A 79 14.80 -5.31 -0.48
C SER A 79 16.17 -5.17 0.17
N GLY A 80 16.72 -3.95 0.24
CA GLY A 80 17.96 -3.69 0.96
C GLY A 80 17.76 -3.85 2.47
N GLN A 81 18.84 -4.22 3.17
CA GLN A 81 18.77 -4.49 4.60
C GLN A 81 18.23 -3.29 5.40
N LYS A 82 18.68 -2.07 5.07
CA LYS A 82 18.25 -0.83 5.74
C LYS A 82 16.75 -0.56 5.53
N GLU A 83 16.25 -0.85 4.34
CA GLU A 83 14.85 -0.66 3.99
C GLU A 83 13.98 -1.70 4.68
N ILE A 84 14.43 -2.96 4.74
CA ILE A 84 13.75 -4.03 5.49
C ILE A 84 13.68 -3.69 6.98
N GLU A 85 14.80 -3.27 7.58
CA GLU A 85 14.88 -2.87 9.00
C GLU A 85 14.08 -1.60 9.32
N SER A 86 13.66 -0.83 8.31
CA SER A 86 12.80 0.34 8.51
C SER A 86 11.32 -0.02 8.73
N PHE A 87 10.91 -1.27 8.49
CA PHE A 87 9.55 -1.75 8.68
C PHE A 87 9.47 -2.71 9.87
N ASP A 88 8.39 -2.63 10.64
CA ASP A 88 8.17 -3.51 11.80
C ASP A 88 7.65 -4.90 11.38
N SER A 89 7.00 -4.97 10.22
CA SER A 89 6.46 -6.22 9.65
C SER A 89 6.18 -6.08 8.15
N ALA A 90 5.93 -7.21 7.48
CA ALA A 90 5.65 -7.22 6.05
C ALA A 90 4.56 -8.22 5.65
N ILE A 91 3.74 -7.81 4.70
CA ILE A 91 2.96 -8.67 3.82
C ILE A 91 3.79 -8.86 2.55
N LEU A 92 4.29 -10.06 2.33
CA LEU A 92 5.10 -10.40 1.15
C LEU A 92 4.21 -10.99 0.04
N LEU A 93 4.10 -10.28 -1.08
CA LEU A 93 3.35 -10.74 -2.25
C LEU A 93 4.31 -11.41 -3.26
N ILE A 94 4.03 -12.68 -3.56
CA ILE A 94 4.82 -13.49 -4.49
C ILE A 94 3.94 -13.88 -5.68
N ARG A 95 4.51 -13.76 -6.89
CA ARG A 95 3.87 -14.17 -8.16
C ARG A 95 4.85 -15.04 -8.94
N ASN A 96 4.32 -15.95 -9.76
CA ASN A 96 5.14 -16.72 -10.69
C ASN A 96 6.00 -15.77 -11.57
N PRO A 97 7.33 -15.91 -11.58
CA PRO A 97 8.23 -14.98 -12.28
C PRO A 97 8.04 -14.98 -13.80
N TYR A 98 7.56 -16.06 -14.40
CA TYR A 98 7.27 -16.12 -15.84
C TYR A 98 6.01 -15.36 -16.24
N LYS A 99 5.25 -14.86 -15.27
CA LYS A 99 4.02 -14.07 -15.48
C LYS A 99 4.06 -12.72 -14.78
N ALA A 100 5.23 -12.31 -14.27
CA ALA A 100 5.39 -11.04 -13.57
C ALA A 100 5.18 -9.86 -14.54
#